data_AF-A0A3D4ANM4-F1
#
_entry.id   AF-A0A3D4ANM4-F1
#
_cell.length_a   1.000
_cell.length_b   1.000
_cell.length_c   1.000
_cell.angle_alpha   90.00
_cell.angle_beta   90.00
_cell.angle_gamma   90.00
#
_symmetry.space_group_name_H-M   'P 1'
#
loop_
_entity.id
_entity.type
_entity.pdbx_description
1 polymer ?
#
loop_
_entity_poly.entity_id
_entity_poly.type
_entity_poly.pdbx_seq_one_letter_code
_entity_poly.pdbx_strand_id
1 'polypeptide(L)'
;MELSYFEQLRRESQATIEEYKRKSQLFTTKRTLSFLALLVTVAVAYDMNSPWPLLAGILIFAYFFYLIRGHSRLHDDLNYEINREAVINDYISRFTGDWKKFEDKGEDFLDRNLTQDIDLNILGDTSIFQFLNIARTLEGRRLLASRLVPYPINTHELKLRQEETDFFNNRVEESIKLQAISRQIPFKHSVQTLLDYLKDRQHDPGSFINKLIFILPVTALILLGAGLMNLIPMEASIVIFIIQLGIALVSLGKNAVHITPLYKLNKELITYCQLLYTMKSMLPEKRGRLDPSEIDEALKPISSLGKLCAMAEVRHNFILLFALNALFLWDFHVVRMFIGWQKQYGHKLEKWLNIWYEAEAAISLSVIGHIRPDAIMPELLADNPSIPHIEADKLSHL
;
A
#
# COMPACT_ATOMS: atom_id res chain seq x y z
N MET A 1 12.72 -1.42 26.57
CA MET A 1 11.53 -1.42 27.47
C MET A 1 11.30 -2.83 28.02
N GLU A 2 10.44 -2.97 29.02
CA GLU A 2 10.09 -4.28 29.60
C GLU A 2 8.92 -4.98 28.87
N LEU A 3 8.80 -6.29 29.07
CA LEU A 3 7.68 -7.10 28.55
C LEU A 3 6.31 -6.57 28.98
N SER A 4 6.21 -6.09 30.23
CA SER A 4 4.98 -5.53 30.83
C SER A 4 4.37 -4.39 30.00
N TYR A 5 5.22 -3.55 29.40
CA TYR A 5 4.80 -2.44 28.54
C TYR A 5 4.10 -2.95 27.27
N PHE A 6 4.67 -3.95 26.59
CA PHE A 6 4.05 -4.53 25.39
C PHE A 6 2.77 -5.30 25.71
N GLU A 7 2.69 -5.96 26.86
CA GLU A 7 1.45 -6.60 27.32
C GLU A 7 0.33 -5.60 27.57
N GLN A 8 0.64 -4.42 28.10
CA GLN A 8 -0.33 -3.32 28.24
C GLN A 8 -0.82 -2.85 26.87
N LEU A 9 0.09 -2.55 25.93
CA LEU A 9 -0.28 -2.13 24.57
C LEU A 9 -1.18 -3.15 23.87
N ARG A 10 -0.92 -4.45 24.08
CA ARG A 10 -1.77 -5.53 23.56
C ARG A 10 -3.19 -5.45 24.12
N ARG A 11 -3.35 -5.27 25.44
CA ARG A 11 -4.67 -5.16 26.08
C ARG A 11 -5.45 -3.95 25.56
N GLU A 12 -4.76 -2.82 25.36
CA GLU A 12 -5.36 -1.62 24.77
C GLU A 12 -5.86 -1.88 23.35
N SER A 13 -5.04 -2.49 22.48
CA SER A 13 -5.45 -2.82 21.11
C SER A 13 -6.63 -3.80 21.09
N GLN A 14 -6.62 -4.83 21.94
CA GLN A 14 -7.72 -5.79 22.05
C GLN A 14 -9.04 -5.13 22.48
N ALA A 15 -9.01 -4.18 23.41
CA ALA A 15 -10.19 -3.43 23.81
C ALA A 15 -10.75 -2.60 22.65
N THR A 16 -9.89 -1.91 21.89
CA THR A 16 -10.29 -1.14 20.70
C THR A 16 -10.85 -2.02 19.59
N ILE A 17 -10.26 -3.20 19.35
CA ILE A 17 -10.76 -4.19 18.38
C ILE A 17 -12.19 -4.61 18.73
N GLU A 18 -12.46 -4.93 20.00
CA GLU A 18 -13.81 -5.32 20.45
C GLU A 18 -14.81 -4.16 20.33
N GLU A 19 -14.39 -2.92 20.62
CA GLU A 19 -15.22 -1.73 20.39
C GLU A 19 -15.58 -1.57 18.91
N TYR A 20 -14.61 -1.70 18.01
CA TYR A 20 -14.82 -1.58 16.57
C TYR A 20 -15.69 -2.71 16.01
N LYS A 21 -15.54 -3.95 16.49
CA LYS A 21 -16.44 -5.06 16.13
C LYS A 21 -17.89 -4.76 16.52
N ARG A 22 -18.14 -4.24 17.73
CA ARG A 22 -19.48 -3.84 18.18
C ARG A 22 -20.07 -2.72 17.31
N LYS A 23 -19.28 -1.68 17.00
CA LYS A 23 -19.70 -0.60 16.08
C LYS A 23 -20.00 -1.17 14.68
N SER A 24 -19.21 -2.11 14.19
CA SER A 24 -19.36 -2.71 12.86
C SER A 24 -20.67 -3.50 12.74
N GLN A 25 -21.03 -4.25 13.78
CA GLN A 25 -22.33 -4.92 13.88
C GLN A 25 -23.48 -3.92 13.84
N LEU A 26 -23.40 -2.81 14.59
CA LEU A 26 -24.43 -1.77 14.58
C LEU A 26 -24.61 -1.13 13.19
N PHE A 27 -23.50 -0.82 12.50
CA PHE A 27 -23.55 -0.32 11.12
C PHE A 27 -24.21 -1.31 10.17
N THR A 28 -23.88 -2.60 10.31
CA THR A 28 -24.46 -3.68 9.50
C THR A 28 -25.97 -3.77 9.72
N THR A 29 -26.43 -3.77 10.98
CA THR A 29 -27.86 -3.79 11.31
C THR A 29 -28.59 -2.55 10.76
N LYS A 30 -28.04 -1.34 10.93
CA LYS A 30 -28.62 -0.10 10.38
C LYS A 30 -28.68 -0.10 8.86
N ARG A 31 -27.68 -0.67 8.20
CA ARG A 31 -27.64 -0.83 6.74
C ARG A 31 -28.71 -1.80 6.25
N THR A 32 -28.88 -2.93 6.91
CA THR A 32 -29.93 -3.91 6.57
C THR A 32 -31.33 -3.31 6.77
N LEU A 33 -31.56 -2.60 7.88
CA LEU A 33 -32.83 -1.93 8.12
C LEU A 33 -33.14 -0.83 7.10
N SER A 34 -32.15 -0.01 6.73
CA SER A 34 -32.34 1.02 5.70
C SER A 34 -32.57 0.44 4.30
N PHE A 35 -31.95 -0.70 3.96
CA PHE A 35 -32.26 -1.42 2.72
C PHE A 35 -33.70 -1.95 2.70
N LEU A 36 -34.17 -2.56 3.80
CA LEU A 36 -35.56 -3.00 3.92
C LEU A 36 -36.54 -1.81 3.83
N ALA A 37 -36.23 -0.69 4.49
CA ALA A 37 -37.04 0.53 4.40
C ALA A 37 -37.11 1.06 2.96
N LEU A 38 -36.00 1.00 2.20
CA LEU A 38 -35.99 1.40 0.79
C LEU A 38 -36.95 0.54 -0.04
N LEU A 39 -36.96 -0.78 0.15
CA LEU A 39 -37.88 -1.70 -0.55
C LEU A 39 -39.36 -1.37 -0.25
N VAL A 40 -39.67 -1.12 1.02
CA VAL A 40 -41.03 -0.71 1.43
C VAL A 40 -41.41 0.62 0.77
N THR A 41 -40.49 1.57 0.72
CA THR A 41 -40.74 2.90 0.13
C THR A 41 -41.05 2.79 -1.37
N VAL A 42 -40.36 1.91 -2.09
CA VAL A 42 -40.62 1.65 -3.52
C VAL A 42 -41.99 0.97 -3.72
N ALA A 43 -42.34 -0.01 -2.89
CA ALA A 43 -43.64 -0.67 -2.96
C ALA A 43 -44.80 0.32 -2.71
N VAL A 44 -44.68 1.16 -1.68
CA VAL A 44 -45.68 2.20 -1.36
C VAL A 44 -45.75 3.28 -2.45
N ALA A 45 -44.63 3.66 -3.06
CA ALA A 45 -44.60 4.61 -4.17
C ALA A 45 -45.41 4.10 -5.38
N TYR A 46 -45.34 2.80 -5.65
CA TYR A 46 -46.09 2.15 -6.72
C TYR A 46 -47.60 2.19 -6.46
N ASP A 47 -48.02 1.89 -5.24
CA ASP A 47 -49.45 1.83 -4.88
C ASP A 47 -50.10 3.21 -4.74
N MET A 48 -49.39 4.21 -4.20
CA MET A 48 -49.97 5.53 -3.89
C MET A 48 -49.97 6.53 -5.07
N ASN A 49 -49.29 6.21 -6.18
CA ASN A 49 -49.12 7.08 -7.36
C ASN A 49 -48.76 8.55 -7.01
N SER A 50 -47.99 8.74 -5.93
CA SER A 50 -47.65 10.04 -5.33
C SER A 50 -46.13 10.23 -5.30
N PRO A 51 -45.61 11.45 -5.49
CA PRO A 51 -44.17 11.70 -5.47
C PRO A 51 -43.54 11.70 -4.06
N TRP A 52 -44.34 11.79 -2.98
CA TRP A 52 -43.83 11.90 -1.61
C TRP A 52 -42.99 10.70 -1.13
N PRO A 53 -43.41 9.44 -1.37
CA PRO A 53 -42.58 8.27 -1.08
C PRO A 53 -41.25 8.27 -1.85
N LEU A 54 -41.20 8.77 -3.09
CA LEU A 54 -39.96 8.86 -3.86
C LEU A 54 -38.95 9.81 -3.21
N LEU A 55 -39.41 10.96 -2.69
CA LEU A 55 -38.56 11.90 -1.94
C LEU A 55 -38.02 11.27 -0.65
N ALA A 56 -38.86 10.54 0.10
CA ALA A 56 -38.41 9.78 1.28
C ALA A 56 -37.39 8.70 0.90
N GLY A 57 -37.59 8.03 -0.23
CA GLY A 57 -36.66 7.04 -0.78
C GLY A 57 -35.28 7.63 -1.08
N ILE A 58 -35.22 8.83 -1.66
CA ILE A 58 -33.95 9.55 -1.90
C ILE A 58 -33.21 9.83 -0.58
N LEU A 59 -33.91 10.24 0.47
CA LEU A 59 -33.31 10.49 1.80
C LEU A 59 -32.79 9.20 2.44
N ILE A 60 -33.57 8.12 2.40
CA ILE A 60 -33.16 6.79 2.92
C ILE A 60 -31.96 6.27 2.13
N PHE A 61 -31.94 6.47 0.81
CA PHE A 61 -30.83 6.11 -0.04
C PHE A 61 -29.58 6.90 0.31
N ALA A 62 -29.67 8.22 0.48
CA ALA A 62 -28.54 9.05 0.92
C ALA A 62 -28.00 8.60 2.29
N TYR A 63 -28.89 8.26 3.24
CA TYR A 63 -28.50 7.70 4.54
C TYR A 63 -27.82 6.33 4.42
N PHE A 64 -28.32 5.44 3.55
CA PHE A 64 -27.71 4.15 3.25
C PHE A 64 -26.28 4.30 2.69
N PHE A 65 -26.06 5.24 1.77
CA PHE A 65 -24.71 5.57 1.26
C PHE A 65 -23.79 6.12 2.34
N TYR A 66 -24.30 6.99 3.22
CA TYR A 66 -23.55 7.47 4.38
C TYR A 66 -23.11 6.31 5.29
N LEU A 67 -24.00 5.35 5.56
CA LEU A 67 -23.68 4.15 6.35
C LEU A 67 -22.61 3.27 5.69
N ILE A 68 -22.67 3.06 4.37
CA ILE A 68 -21.65 2.30 3.64
C ILE A 68 -20.28 2.94 3.81
N ARG A 69 -20.19 4.26 3.65
CA ARG A 69 -18.92 4.99 3.77
C ARG A 69 -18.37 4.97 5.19
N GLY A 70 -19.25 5.09 6.20
CA GLY A 70 -18.86 4.94 7.61
C GLY A 70 -18.37 3.53 7.94
N HIS A 71 -19.06 2.50 7.45
CA HIS A 71 -18.66 1.11 7.65
C HIS A 71 -17.32 0.77 7.01
N SER A 72 -17.05 1.28 5.79
CA SER A 72 -15.77 1.08 5.12
C SER A 72 -14.61 1.66 5.94
N ARG A 73 -14.76 2.89 6.47
CA ARG A 73 -13.72 3.51 7.33
C ARG A 73 -13.47 2.70 8.59
N LEU A 74 -14.56 2.29 9.26
CA LEU A 74 -14.46 1.47 10.47
C LEU A 74 -13.79 0.12 10.19
N HIS A 75 -14.01 -0.46 9.01
CA HIS A 75 -13.33 -1.69 8.60
C HIS A 75 -11.82 -1.47 8.43
N ASP A 76 -11.40 -0.35 7.83
CA ASP A 76 -9.99 0.01 7.69
C ASP A 76 -9.33 0.24 9.07
N ASP A 77 -10.00 0.97 9.98
CA ASP A 77 -9.53 1.22 11.35
C ASP A 77 -9.41 -0.10 12.15
N LEU A 78 -10.38 -1.01 12.00
CA LEU A 78 -10.35 -2.35 12.61
C LEU A 78 -9.18 -3.19 12.09
N ASN A 79 -8.97 -3.20 10.77
CA ASN A 79 -7.85 -3.94 10.17
C ASN A 79 -6.49 -3.39 10.64
N TYR A 80 -6.38 -2.07 10.82
CA TYR A 80 -5.19 -1.46 11.39
C TYR A 80 -4.93 -1.94 12.82
N GLU A 81 -5.94 -1.94 13.70
CA GLU A 81 -5.75 -2.41 15.08
C GLU A 81 -5.42 -3.91 15.17
N ILE A 82 -6.04 -4.75 14.32
CA ILE A 82 -5.67 -6.17 14.22
C ILE A 82 -4.20 -6.33 13.82
N ASN A 83 -3.74 -5.54 12.84
CA ASN A 83 -2.34 -5.55 12.43
C ASN A 83 -1.41 -5.03 13.53
N ARG A 84 -1.83 -4.01 14.28
CA ARG A 84 -1.09 -3.45 15.43
C ARG A 84 -0.95 -4.49 16.54
N GLU A 85 -2.03 -5.18 16.91
CA GLU A 85 -1.99 -6.28 17.87
C GLU A 85 -1.00 -7.37 17.42
N ALA A 86 -1.02 -7.73 16.13
CA ALA A 86 -0.11 -8.74 15.60
C ALA A 86 1.36 -8.31 15.67
N VAL A 87 1.68 -7.04 15.40
CA VAL A 87 3.04 -6.49 15.60
C VAL A 87 3.44 -6.57 17.07
N ILE A 88 2.56 -6.16 17.98
CA ILE A 88 2.84 -6.19 19.43
C ILE A 88 3.09 -7.64 19.88
N ASN A 89 2.34 -8.61 19.37
CA ASN A 89 2.57 -10.03 19.65
C ASN A 89 3.92 -10.53 19.12
N ASP A 90 4.41 -10.03 17.99
CA ASP A 90 5.76 -10.35 17.53
C ASP A 90 6.82 -9.77 18.50
N TYR A 91 6.63 -8.55 19.02
CA TYR A 91 7.53 -7.99 20.04
C TYR A 91 7.54 -8.85 21.31
N ILE A 92 6.37 -9.25 21.81
CA ILE A 92 6.24 -10.15 22.96
C ILE A 92 6.96 -11.48 22.69
N SER A 93 6.81 -12.05 21.48
CA SER A 93 7.46 -13.32 21.10
C SER A 93 8.99 -13.25 21.12
N ARG A 94 9.57 -12.05 20.94
CA ARG A 94 11.02 -11.82 21.06
C ARG A 94 11.52 -11.84 22.51
N PHE A 95 10.64 -11.56 23.49
CA PHE A 95 10.95 -11.73 24.92
C PHE A 95 10.78 -13.18 25.38
N THR A 96 9.77 -13.90 24.87
CA THR A 96 9.50 -15.29 25.30
C THR A 96 10.35 -16.34 24.61
N GLY A 97 11.03 -15.97 23.52
CA GLY A 97 11.78 -16.91 22.67
C GLY A 97 10.94 -17.57 21.57
N ASP A 98 9.64 -17.27 21.50
CA ASP A 98 8.74 -17.79 20.46
C ASP A 98 9.02 -17.22 19.06
N TRP A 99 9.85 -16.18 18.95
CA TRP A 99 10.30 -15.60 17.68
C TRP A 99 10.91 -16.62 16.71
N LYS A 100 11.45 -17.74 17.22
CA LYS A 100 11.97 -18.85 16.41
C LYS A 100 10.92 -19.48 15.50
N LYS A 101 9.63 -19.26 15.79
CA LYS A 101 8.48 -19.72 15.00
C LYS A 101 8.07 -18.74 13.90
N PHE A 102 8.72 -17.58 13.78
CA PHE A 102 8.42 -16.62 12.72
C PHE A 102 8.63 -17.25 11.35
N GLU A 103 7.71 -16.96 10.43
CA GLU A 103 7.69 -17.50 9.07
C GLU A 103 8.95 -17.10 8.26
N ASP A 104 9.46 -15.88 8.49
CA ASP A 104 10.57 -15.35 7.72
C ASP A 104 11.94 -15.68 8.33
N LYS A 105 12.58 -16.70 7.77
CA LYS A 105 13.92 -17.15 8.17
C LYS A 105 15.06 -16.51 7.38
N GLY A 106 14.76 -15.79 6.30
CA GLY A 106 15.80 -15.22 5.42
C GLY A 106 16.57 -16.25 4.58
N GLU A 107 16.07 -17.50 4.47
CA GLU A 107 16.70 -18.57 3.68
C GLU A 107 16.87 -18.21 2.20
N ASP A 108 15.98 -17.35 1.66
CA ASP A 108 16.03 -16.87 0.28
C ASP A 108 17.33 -16.10 -0.06
N PHE A 109 18.05 -15.62 0.96
CA PHE A 109 19.28 -14.82 0.81
C PHE A 109 20.54 -15.54 1.27
N LEU A 110 20.41 -16.79 1.72
CA LEU A 110 21.51 -17.55 2.31
C LEU A 110 22.45 -18.08 1.21
N ASP A 111 23.72 -17.67 1.26
CA ASP A 111 24.77 -18.23 0.41
C ASP A 111 25.52 -19.34 1.16
N ARG A 112 25.23 -20.59 0.81
CA ARG A 112 25.85 -21.78 1.45
C ARG A 112 27.36 -21.89 1.21
N ASN A 113 27.93 -21.08 0.32
CA ASN A 113 29.37 -21.07 0.06
C ASN A 113 30.13 -20.14 1.03
N LEU A 114 29.43 -19.29 1.78
CA LEU A 114 30.03 -18.40 2.77
C LEU A 114 30.05 -19.07 4.15
N THR A 115 31.23 -19.49 4.62
CA THR A 115 31.40 -20.14 5.93
C THR A 115 30.85 -19.31 7.08
N GLN A 116 30.96 -17.98 6.99
CA GLN A 116 30.50 -17.05 8.03
C GLN A 116 28.97 -17.07 8.21
N ASP A 117 28.21 -17.22 7.12
CA ASP A 117 26.75 -17.27 7.18
C ASP A 117 26.26 -18.53 7.92
N ILE A 118 27.01 -19.62 7.81
CA ILE A 118 26.71 -20.91 8.46
C ILE A 118 27.13 -20.88 9.94
N ASP A 119 28.31 -20.33 10.26
CA ASP A 119 28.87 -20.37 11.61
C ASP A 119 28.23 -19.34 12.55
N LEU A 120 27.93 -18.14 12.05
CA LEU A 120 27.40 -17.03 12.85
C LEU A 120 25.87 -17.00 12.95
N ASN A 121 25.17 -17.95 12.31
CA ASN A 121 23.69 -18.00 12.24
C ASN A 121 23.07 -16.63 11.88
N ILE A 122 23.61 -15.97 10.85
CA ILE A 122 23.14 -14.64 10.43
C ILE A 122 21.81 -14.73 9.68
N LEU A 123 21.70 -15.74 8.80
CA LEU A 123 20.52 -16.04 7.99
C LEU A 123 20.09 -17.50 8.23
N GLY A 124 18.81 -17.80 8.02
CA GLY A 124 18.26 -19.14 8.18
C GLY A 124 17.46 -19.35 9.48
N ASP A 125 17.26 -20.61 9.85
CA ASP A 125 16.48 -20.98 11.03
C ASP A 125 17.16 -20.55 12.32
N THR A 126 16.41 -19.92 13.24
CA THR A 126 16.92 -19.43 14.52
C THR A 126 18.06 -18.40 14.37
N SER A 127 18.00 -17.58 13.31
CA SER A 127 19.06 -16.62 12.95
C SER A 127 18.84 -15.20 13.49
N ILE A 128 19.90 -14.38 13.46
CA ILE A 128 19.82 -12.94 13.77
C ILE A 128 18.83 -12.23 12.83
N PHE A 129 18.83 -12.59 11.54
CA PHE A 129 17.85 -12.06 10.59
C PHE A 129 16.42 -12.38 11.03
N GLN A 130 16.12 -13.64 11.37
CA GLN A 130 14.77 -14.04 11.82
C GLN A 130 14.36 -13.28 13.08
N PHE A 131 15.29 -13.05 14.01
CA PHE A 131 15.04 -12.28 15.22
C PHE A 131 14.70 -10.82 14.94
N LEU A 132 15.46 -10.17 14.05
CA LEU A 132 15.37 -8.73 13.79
C LEU A 132 14.29 -8.34 12.78
N ASN A 133 14.08 -9.16 11.78
CA ASN A 133 13.35 -8.76 10.59
C ASN A 133 11.88 -8.42 10.91
N ILE A 134 11.46 -7.23 10.48
CA ILE A 134 10.06 -6.81 10.42
C ILE A 134 9.61 -6.46 9.00
N ALA A 135 10.53 -6.52 8.03
CA ALA A 135 10.28 -6.05 6.68
C ALA A 135 9.23 -6.93 5.98
N ARG A 136 8.23 -6.28 5.38
CA ARG A 136 7.18 -6.96 4.62
C ARG A 136 7.53 -7.07 3.15
N THR A 137 8.28 -6.10 2.64
CA THR A 137 8.66 -6.04 1.23
C THR A 137 9.86 -6.94 0.95
N LEU A 138 9.93 -7.52 -0.26
CA LEU A 138 11.07 -8.34 -0.67
C LEU A 138 12.39 -7.54 -0.62
N GLU A 139 12.32 -6.28 -1.04
CA GLU A 139 13.48 -5.38 -1.09
C GLU A 139 13.94 -4.94 0.30
N GLY A 140 13.03 -4.62 1.22
CA GLY A 140 13.38 -4.33 2.61
C GLY A 140 14.04 -5.53 3.30
N ARG A 141 13.52 -6.74 3.06
CA ARG A 141 14.13 -8.00 3.55
C ARG A 141 15.54 -8.19 2.98
N ARG A 142 15.70 -8.02 1.67
CA ARG A 142 16.99 -8.14 0.97
C ARG A 142 17.99 -7.12 1.51
N LEU A 143 17.55 -5.89 1.73
CA LEU A 143 18.39 -4.83 2.27
C LEU A 143 18.84 -5.16 3.70
N LEU A 144 17.95 -5.60 4.57
CA LEU A 144 18.31 -6.05 5.92
C LEU A 144 19.32 -7.21 5.86
N ALA A 145 19.06 -8.24 5.04
CA ALA A 145 19.97 -9.35 4.87
C ALA A 145 21.37 -8.85 4.44
N SER A 146 21.44 -8.00 3.41
CA SER A 146 22.71 -7.43 2.94
C SER A 146 23.44 -6.57 3.98
N ARG A 147 22.72 -5.98 4.95
CA ARG A 147 23.28 -5.21 6.05
C ARG A 147 23.86 -6.08 7.17
N LEU A 148 23.40 -7.33 7.30
CA LEU A 148 23.86 -8.27 8.32
C LEU A 148 25.05 -9.12 7.85
N VAL A 149 25.23 -9.30 6.54
CA VAL A 149 26.36 -10.07 6.00
C VAL A 149 27.68 -9.33 6.29
N PRO A 150 28.72 -10.03 6.78
CA PRO A 150 29.95 -9.41 7.31
C PRO A 150 30.93 -8.97 6.21
N TYR A 151 30.50 -8.08 5.33
CA TYR A 151 31.37 -7.41 4.37
C TYR A 151 31.93 -6.10 4.94
N PRO A 152 33.18 -5.71 4.60
CA PRO A 152 33.74 -4.44 5.03
C PRO A 152 32.98 -3.27 4.40
N ILE A 153 32.63 -2.29 5.23
CA ILE A 153 31.85 -1.12 4.85
C ILE A 153 32.66 0.13 5.24
N ASN A 154 32.57 1.18 4.43
CA ASN A 154 33.22 2.45 4.76
C ASN A 154 32.53 3.17 5.93
N THR A 155 33.30 3.98 6.66
CA THR A 155 32.85 4.70 7.86
C THR A 155 31.66 5.63 7.60
N HIS A 156 31.60 6.24 6.41
CA HIS A 156 30.49 7.12 6.01
C HIS A 156 29.16 6.35 5.90
N GLU A 157 29.17 5.19 5.25
CA GLU A 157 28.02 4.33 5.08
C GLU A 157 27.51 3.78 6.43
N LEU A 158 28.43 3.39 7.32
CA LEU A 158 28.07 2.98 8.68
C LEU A 158 27.37 4.11 9.44
N LYS A 159 27.90 5.34 9.35
CA LYS A 159 27.29 6.51 9.99
C LYS A 159 25.86 6.75 9.50
N LEU A 160 25.60 6.67 8.19
CA LEU A 160 24.25 6.83 7.64
C LEU A 160 23.28 5.78 8.23
N ARG A 161 23.71 4.50 8.29
CA ARG A 161 22.88 3.42 8.85
C ARG A 161 22.63 3.59 10.34
N GLN A 162 23.61 4.07 11.10
CA GLN A 162 23.46 4.36 12.52
C GLN A 162 22.47 5.51 12.73
N GLU A 163 22.56 6.60 11.96
CA GLU A 163 21.61 7.72 12.05
C GLU A 163 20.17 7.29 11.76
N GLU A 164 19.97 6.41 10.76
CA GLU A 164 18.66 5.83 10.43
C GLU A 164 18.12 4.96 11.57
N THR A 165 18.97 4.09 12.12
CA THR A 165 18.57 3.13 13.17
C THR A 165 18.31 3.82 14.49
N ASP A 166 19.19 4.76 14.89
CA ASP A 166 19.08 5.54 16.11
C ASP A 166 17.80 6.39 16.13
N PHE A 167 17.41 6.93 14.98
CA PHE A 167 16.14 7.65 14.84
C PHE A 167 14.94 6.82 15.31
N PHE A 168 14.88 5.52 14.95
CA PHE A 168 13.79 4.65 15.36
C PHE A 168 13.97 4.05 16.76
N ASN A 169 15.20 3.95 17.25
CA ASN A 169 15.55 3.24 18.50
C ASN A 169 14.76 3.72 19.74
N ASN A 170 14.45 5.01 19.80
CA ASN A 170 13.68 5.63 20.89
C ASN A 170 12.20 5.88 20.52
N ARG A 171 11.73 5.39 19.38
CA ARG A 171 10.42 5.70 18.78
C ARG A 171 9.60 4.44 18.52
N VAL A 172 9.32 3.74 19.61
CA VAL A 172 8.75 2.38 19.57
C VAL A 172 7.32 2.39 19.06
N GLU A 173 6.47 3.27 19.59
CA GLU A 173 5.07 3.35 19.15
C GLU A 173 4.96 3.80 17.68
N GLU A 174 5.85 4.69 17.24
CA GLU A 174 5.94 5.12 15.84
C GLU A 174 6.36 3.95 14.93
N SER A 175 7.34 3.16 15.39
CA SER A 175 7.77 1.94 14.71
C SER A 175 6.65 0.90 14.63
N ILE A 176 5.90 0.68 15.72
CA ILE A 176 4.73 -0.21 15.75
C ILE A 176 3.67 0.28 14.76
N LYS A 177 3.39 1.59 14.73
CA LYS A 177 2.43 2.19 13.80
C LYS A 177 2.82 1.96 12.34
N LEU A 178 4.09 2.21 11.99
CA LEU A 178 4.60 1.96 10.63
C LEU A 178 4.54 0.48 10.27
N GLN A 179 4.92 -0.43 11.18
CA GLN A 179 4.80 -1.88 10.97
C GLN A 179 3.34 -2.33 10.80
N ALA A 180 2.40 -1.78 11.58
CA ALA A 180 0.98 -2.10 11.49
C ALA A 180 0.37 -1.66 10.15
N ILE A 181 0.78 -0.49 9.64
CA ILE A 181 0.42 -0.04 8.29
C ILE A 181 1.05 -0.97 7.25
N SER A 182 2.35 -1.29 7.39
CA SER A 182 3.08 -2.16 6.45
C SER A 182 2.49 -3.57 6.34
N ARG A 183 1.92 -4.11 7.42
CA ARG A 183 1.22 -5.42 7.41
C ARG A 183 0.01 -5.50 6.47
N GLN A 184 -0.50 -4.38 5.97
CA GLN A 184 -1.52 -4.37 4.90
C GLN A 184 -0.95 -4.77 3.53
N ILE A 185 0.37 -4.67 3.37
CA ILE A 185 1.10 -5.15 2.19
C ILE A 185 1.30 -6.67 2.33
N PRO A 186 1.04 -7.47 1.27
CA PRO A 186 1.31 -8.90 1.30
C PRO A 186 2.75 -9.22 1.69
N PHE A 187 2.96 -10.34 2.39
CA PHE A 187 4.30 -10.77 2.75
C PHE A 187 5.14 -11.09 1.52
N LYS A 188 6.41 -10.69 1.53
CA LYS A 188 7.36 -10.77 0.39
C LYS A 188 6.87 -10.03 -0.87
N HIS A 189 6.08 -8.96 -0.69
CA HIS A 189 5.60 -8.16 -1.80
C HIS A 189 6.74 -7.55 -2.62
N SER A 190 6.60 -7.57 -3.94
CA SER A 190 7.57 -7.03 -4.89
C SER A 190 6.88 -6.17 -5.96
N VAL A 191 7.40 -4.95 -6.15
CA VAL A 191 6.97 -4.02 -7.20
C VAL A 191 7.76 -4.22 -8.49
N GLN A 192 8.64 -5.23 -8.56
CA GLN A 192 9.59 -5.41 -9.67
C GLN A 192 8.87 -5.51 -11.03
N THR A 193 7.72 -6.19 -11.09
CA THR A 193 6.94 -6.29 -12.33
C THR A 193 6.50 -4.92 -12.86
N LEU A 194 6.12 -3.99 -11.98
CA LEU A 194 5.80 -2.62 -12.37
C LEU A 194 7.06 -1.85 -12.74
N LEU A 195 8.14 -1.98 -11.97
CA LEU A 195 9.40 -1.29 -12.28
C LEU A 195 9.97 -1.72 -13.64
N ASP A 196 9.94 -3.01 -13.96
CA ASP A 196 10.36 -3.55 -15.25
C ASP A 196 9.47 -3.05 -16.39
N TYR A 197 8.15 -3.04 -16.17
CA TYR A 197 7.21 -2.46 -17.11
C TYR A 197 7.45 -0.95 -17.33
N LEU A 198 7.82 -0.21 -16.28
CA LEU A 198 8.13 1.22 -16.37
C LEU A 198 9.45 1.49 -17.13
N LYS A 199 10.41 0.55 -17.06
CA LYS A 199 11.68 0.58 -17.80
C LYS A 199 11.47 0.33 -19.29
N ASP A 200 10.52 -0.52 -19.65
CA ASP A 200 10.13 -0.73 -21.05
C ASP A 200 9.39 0.50 -21.59
N ARG A 201 10.06 1.29 -22.44
CA ARG A 201 9.49 2.50 -23.03
C ARG A 201 8.47 2.11 -24.11
N GLN A 202 7.24 1.85 -23.70
CA GLN A 202 6.19 1.48 -24.64
C GLN A 202 5.45 2.67 -25.26
N HIS A 203 4.96 2.40 -26.48
CA HIS A 203 4.45 3.31 -27.48
C HIS A 203 3.45 4.34 -26.93
N ASP A 204 3.71 5.61 -27.22
CA ASP A 204 2.72 6.67 -27.07
C ASP A 204 1.52 6.33 -27.97
N PRO A 205 0.27 6.29 -27.46
CA PRO A 205 -0.88 6.28 -28.33
C PRO A 205 -0.77 7.48 -29.26
N GLY A 206 -0.63 7.23 -30.57
CA GLY A 206 -0.38 8.28 -31.55
C GLY A 206 -1.38 9.42 -31.41
N SER A 207 -0.98 10.66 -31.72
CA SER A 207 -1.79 11.88 -31.55
C SER A 207 -3.24 11.74 -32.08
N PHE A 208 -3.44 10.94 -33.12
CA PHE A 208 -4.73 10.60 -33.68
C PHE A 208 -5.64 9.81 -32.72
N ILE A 209 -5.11 8.77 -32.06
CA ILE A 209 -5.83 7.97 -31.05
C ILE A 209 -6.24 8.87 -29.87
N ASN A 210 -5.33 9.75 -29.43
CA ASN A 210 -5.60 10.69 -28.34
C ASN A 210 -6.76 11.67 -28.61
N LYS A 211 -7.00 12.03 -29.87
CA LYS A 211 -8.16 12.86 -30.28
C LYS A 211 -9.42 12.01 -30.39
N LEU A 212 -9.32 10.81 -30.96
CA LEU A 212 -10.45 9.88 -31.12
C LEU A 212 -11.09 9.50 -29.78
N ILE A 213 -10.29 9.32 -28.72
CA ILE A 213 -10.77 9.00 -27.37
C ILE A 213 -11.78 10.04 -26.86
N PHE A 214 -11.64 11.32 -27.22
CA PHE A 214 -12.57 12.36 -26.81
C PHE A 214 -13.69 12.61 -27.81
N ILE A 215 -13.37 12.64 -29.10
CA ILE A 215 -14.34 12.96 -30.15
C ILE A 215 -15.44 11.90 -30.19
N LEU A 216 -15.07 10.62 -30.14
CA LEU A 216 -15.99 9.52 -30.41
C LEU A 216 -17.08 9.39 -29.31
N PRO A 217 -16.76 9.37 -28.00
CA PRO A 217 -17.77 9.39 -26.94
C PRO A 217 -18.65 10.63 -26.95
N VAL A 218 -18.08 11.82 -27.18
CA VAL A 218 -18.85 13.07 -27.22
C VAL A 218 -19.84 13.05 -28.39
N THR A 219 -19.40 12.60 -29.57
CA THR A 219 -20.29 12.44 -30.73
C THR A 219 -21.40 11.42 -30.46
N ALA A 220 -21.10 10.29 -29.81
CA ALA A 220 -22.09 9.28 -29.46
C ALA A 220 -23.15 9.83 -28.48
N LEU A 221 -22.73 10.59 -27.47
CA LEU A 221 -23.65 11.21 -26.50
C LEU A 221 -24.52 12.31 -27.13
N ILE A 222 -23.96 13.14 -28.02
CA ILE A 222 -24.73 14.16 -28.75
C ILE A 222 -25.78 13.50 -29.64
N LEU A 223 -25.40 12.45 -30.39
CA LEU A 223 -26.33 11.72 -31.24
C LEU A 223 -27.40 10.99 -30.42
N LEU A 224 -27.05 10.45 -29.24
CA LEU A 224 -28.05 9.88 -28.33
C LEU A 224 -29.08 10.92 -27.87
N GLY A 225 -28.61 12.09 -27.44
CA GLY A 225 -29.49 13.19 -27.04
C GLY A 225 -30.39 13.66 -28.19
N ALA A 226 -29.84 13.81 -29.39
CA ALA A 226 -30.60 14.18 -30.59
C ALA A 226 -31.64 13.11 -30.96
N GLY A 227 -31.32 11.82 -30.82
CA GLY A 227 -32.26 10.72 -31.03
C GLY A 227 -33.40 10.69 -30.01
N LEU A 228 -33.09 10.93 -28.72
CA LEU A 228 -34.10 11.02 -27.66
C LEU A 228 -35.06 12.21 -27.85
N MET A 229 -34.58 13.28 -28.50
CA MET A 229 -35.40 14.45 -28.87
C MET A 229 -36.10 14.29 -30.23
N ASN A 230 -36.01 13.12 -30.88
CA ASN A 230 -36.54 12.84 -32.22
C ASN A 230 -36.01 13.78 -33.33
N LEU A 231 -34.82 14.38 -33.15
CA LEU A 231 -34.17 15.21 -34.18
C LEU A 231 -33.50 14.37 -35.27
N ILE A 232 -33.10 13.14 -34.94
CA ILE A 232 -32.51 12.16 -35.85
C ILE A 232 -33.10 10.77 -35.60
N PRO A 233 -33.08 9.85 -36.59
CA PRO A 233 -33.51 8.47 -36.39
C PRO A 233 -32.68 7.77 -35.31
N MET A 234 -33.33 7.07 -34.38
CA MET A 234 -32.67 6.38 -33.26
C MET A 234 -31.67 5.32 -33.76
N GLU A 235 -31.90 4.75 -34.93
CA GLU A 235 -31.03 3.77 -35.58
C GLU A 235 -29.63 4.35 -35.85
N ALA A 236 -29.53 5.62 -36.23
CA ALA A 236 -28.25 6.29 -36.47
C ALA A 236 -27.43 6.42 -35.17
N SER A 237 -28.10 6.72 -34.06
CA SER A 237 -27.49 6.78 -32.73
C SER A 237 -27.07 5.39 -32.24
N ILE A 238 -27.82 4.34 -32.56
CA ILE A 238 -27.44 2.96 -32.21
C ILE A 238 -26.20 2.51 -32.99
N VAL A 239 -26.10 2.85 -34.28
CA VAL A 239 -24.95 2.46 -35.13
C VAL A 239 -23.63 3.04 -34.60
N ILE A 240 -23.60 4.31 -34.19
CA ILE A 240 -22.37 4.91 -33.64
C ILE A 240 -21.95 4.24 -32.33
N PHE A 241 -22.91 3.84 -31.49
CA PHE A 241 -22.65 3.08 -30.26
C PHE A 241 -22.13 1.67 -30.54
N ILE A 242 -22.65 1.00 -31.58
CA ILE A 242 -22.14 -0.31 -32.00
C ILE A 242 -20.69 -0.19 -32.51
N ILE A 243 -20.37 0.85 -33.29
CA ILE A 243 -19.00 1.11 -33.75
C ILE A 243 -18.08 1.39 -32.55
N GLN A 244 -18.51 2.25 -31.62
CA GLN A 244 -17.77 2.56 -30.40
C GLN A 244 -17.49 1.31 -29.57
N LEU A 245 -18.51 0.48 -29.37
CA LEU A 245 -18.41 -0.79 -28.65
C LEU A 245 -17.47 -1.75 -29.39
N GLY A 246 -17.56 -1.85 -30.72
CA GLY A 246 -16.66 -2.68 -31.53
C GLY A 246 -15.19 -2.28 -31.39
N ILE A 247 -14.88 -0.99 -31.45
CA ILE A 247 -13.54 -0.45 -31.21
C ILE A 247 -13.06 -0.79 -29.80
N ALA A 248 -13.92 -0.57 -28.80
CA ALA A 248 -13.62 -0.91 -27.42
C ALA A 248 -13.26 -2.40 -27.28
N LEU A 249 -14.11 -3.31 -27.78
CA LEU A 249 -13.93 -4.76 -27.70
C LEU A 249 -12.63 -5.24 -28.35
N VAL A 250 -12.31 -4.76 -29.56
CA VAL A 250 -11.06 -5.12 -30.26
C VAL A 250 -9.83 -4.60 -29.51
N SER A 251 -9.95 -3.44 -28.85
CA SER A 251 -8.87 -2.83 -28.09
C SER A 251 -8.70 -3.36 -26.66
N LEU A 252 -9.70 -4.09 -26.11
CA LEU A 252 -9.69 -4.57 -24.72
C LEU A 252 -8.41 -5.34 -24.39
N GLY A 253 -8.00 -6.26 -25.28
CA GLY A 253 -6.80 -7.07 -25.12
C GLY A 253 -5.51 -6.25 -25.15
N LYS A 254 -5.40 -5.28 -26.07
CA LYS A 254 -4.23 -4.38 -26.15
C LYS A 254 -4.11 -3.50 -24.91
N ASN A 255 -5.24 -2.91 -24.48
CA ASN A 255 -5.28 -2.08 -23.27
C ASN A 255 -5.04 -2.93 -22.01
N ALA A 256 -5.45 -4.20 -22.01
CA ALA A 256 -5.19 -5.10 -20.89
C ALA A 256 -3.70 -5.28 -20.63
N VAL A 257 -2.85 -5.34 -21.66
CA VAL A 257 -1.38 -5.44 -21.47
C VAL A 257 -0.84 -4.28 -20.64
N HIS A 258 -1.31 -3.06 -20.90
CA HIS A 258 -0.84 -1.85 -20.20
C HIS A 258 -1.44 -1.69 -18.79
N ILE A 259 -2.66 -2.20 -18.57
CA ILE A 259 -3.38 -2.03 -17.29
C ILE A 259 -3.07 -3.20 -16.34
N THR A 260 -2.70 -4.38 -16.85
CA THR A 260 -2.44 -5.58 -16.02
C THR A 260 -1.40 -5.37 -14.91
N PRO A 261 -0.28 -4.67 -15.14
CA PRO A 261 0.68 -4.34 -14.09
C PRO A 261 0.08 -3.50 -12.94
N LEU A 262 -1.00 -2.74 -13.19
CA LEU A 262 -1.64 -1.87 -12.19
C LEU A 262 -2.62 -2.60 -11.27
N TYR A 263 -3.20 -3.74 -11.69
CA TYR A 263 -4.26 -4.41 -10.94
C TYR A 263 -3.80 -4.95 -9.59
N LYS A 264 -2.54 -5.35 -9.47
CA LYS A 264 -2.03 -5.95 -8.23
C LYS A 264 -1.69 -4.90 -7.18
N LEU A 265 -1.48 -3.65 -7.59
CA LEU A 265 -0.74 -2.67 -6.78
C LEU A 265 -1.61 -1.57 -6.16
N ASN A 266 -2.92 -1.51 -6.43
CA ASN A 266 -3.74 -0.39 -5.95
C ASN A 266 -3.69 -0.23 -4.43
N LYS A 267 -4.10 -1.29 -3.71
CA LYS A 267 -4.14 -1.28 -2.25
C LYS A 267 -2.76 -1.04 -1.66
N GLU A 268 -1.73 -1.67 -2.24
CA GLU A 268 -0.35 -1.58 -1.78
C GLU A 268 0.24 -0.17 -1.98
N LEU A 269 -0.02 0.49 -3.10
CA LEU A 269 0.43 1.87 -3.36
C LEU A 269 -0.26 2.88 -2.44
N ILE A 270 -1.53 2.67 -2.11
CA ILE A 270 -2.21 3.45 -1.07
C ILE A 270 -1.50 3.25 0.27
N THR A 271 -1.13 2.02 0.62
CA THR A 271 -0.36 1.73 1.83
C THR A 271 1.03 2.39 1.80
N TYR A 272 1.78 2.34 0.69
CA TYR A 272 3.05 3.07 0.55
C TYR A 272 2.87 4.58 0.75
N CYS A 273 1.81 5.18 0.21
CA CYS A 273 1.47 6.58 0.48
C CYS A 273 1.22 6.84 1.97
N GLN A 274 0.47 5.97 2.64
CA GLN A 274 0.20 6.10 4.08
C GLN A 274 1.49 5.99 4.91
N LEU A 275 2.39 5.08 4.54
CA LEU A 275 3.69 4.91 5.17
C LEU A 275 4.54 6.17 5.01
N LEU A 276 4.73 6.65 3.79
CA LEU A 276 5.49 7.86 3.50
C LEU A 276 4.88 9.10 4.18
N TYR A 277 3.55 9.23 4.19
CA TYR A 277 2.87 10.33 4.87
C TYR A 277 3.09 10.29 6.38
N THR A 278 3.00 9.08 6.96
CA THR A 278 3.25 8.87 8.39
C THR A 278 4.71 9.18 8.74
N MET A 279 5.66 8.69 7.94
CA MET A 279 7.08 9.01 8.10
C MET A 279 7.36 10.51 8.00
N LYS A 280 6.74 11.22 7.04
CA LYS A 280 6.89 12.67 6.91
C LYS A 280 6.53 13.40 8.21
N SER A 281 5.46 12.97 8.87
CA SER A 281 5.04 13.59 10.14
C SER A 281 5.98 13.28 11.31
N MET A 282 6.75 12.20 11.22
CA MET A 282 7.66 11.72 12.26
C MET A 282 9.09 12.27 12.09
N LEU A 283 9.49 12.56 10.84
CA LEU A 283 10.86 12.89 10.45
C LEU A 283 11.03 14.40 10.28
N PRO A 284 11.51 15.14 11.30
CA PRO A 284 11.65 16.61 11.22
C PRO A 284 12.80 17.03 10.30
N GLU A 285 13.85 16.22 10.23
CA GLU A 285 15.09 16.48 9.51
C GLU A 285 15.62 15.18 8.90
N LYS A 286 16.55 15.30 7.95
CA LYS A 286 17.20 14.16 7.32
C LYS A 286 17.94 13.29 8.35
N ARG A 287 17.75 11.97 8.25
CA ARG A 287 18.45 10.96 9.08
C ARG A 287 19.02 9.89 8.17
N GLY A 288 20.35 9.88 7.99
CA GLY A 288 21.00 9.07 6.97
C GLY A 288 20.41 9.31 5.57
N ARG A 289 19.82 8.26 4.97
CA ARG A 289 19.14 8.33 3.66
C ARG A 289 17.68 8.77 3.74
N LEU A 290 17.07 8.78 4.92
CA LEU A 290 15.68 9.17 5.09
C LEU A 290 15.59 10.69 4.99
N ASP A 291 15.08 11.19 3.87
CA ASP A 291 15.01 12.62 3.56
C ASP A 291 13.55 13.10 3.48
N PRO A 292 13.10 13.99 4.40
CA PRO A 292 11.75 14.53 4.38
C PRO A 292 11.36 15.21 3.06
N SER A 293 12.32 15.80 2.35
CA SER A 293 12.06 16.49 1.08
C SER A 293 11.75 15.51 -0.04
N GLU A 294 12.46 14.38 -0.08
CA GLU A 294 12.20 13.31 -1.05
C GLU A 294 10.88 12.59 -0.75
N ILE A 295 10.54 12.43 0.53
CA ILE A 295 9.23 11.92 0.96
C ILE A 295 8.12 12.84 0.46
N ASP A 296 8.24 14.16 0.64
CA ASP A 296 7.24 15.12 0.17
C ASP A 296 7.09 15.10 -1.35
N GLU A 297 8.21 15.01 -2.09
CA GLU A 297 8.21 14.86 -3.54
C GLU A 297 7.45 13.60 -3.99
N ALA A 298 7.57 12.50 -3.24
CA ALA A 298 6.97 11.20 -3.55
C ALA A 298 5.45 11.13 -3.30
N LEU A 299 4.93 11.89 -2.32
CA LEU A 299 3.54 11.75 -1.84
C LEU A 299 2.50 11.94 -2.95
N LYS A 300 2.60 13.05 -3.70
CA LYS A 300 1.62 13.38 -4.74
C LYS A 300 1.70 12.43 -5.94
N PRO A 301 2.89 12.13 -6.50
CA PRO A 301 3.03 11.16 -7.58
C PRO A 301 2.54 9.76 -7.22
N ILE A 302 2.93 9.20 -6.07
CA ILE A 302 2.48 7.85 -5.66
C ILE A 302 0.97 7.85 -5.40
N SER A 303 0.42 8.91 -4.79
CA SER A 303 -1.03 9.02 -4.58
C SER A 303 -1.79 9.07 -5.91
N SER A 304 -1.26 9.79 -6.89
CA SER A 304 -1.85 9.81 -8.24
C SER A 304 -1.78 8.45 -8.93
N LEU A 305 -0.70 7.67 -8.73
CA LEU A 305 -0.61 6.30 -9.23
C LEU A 305 -1.62 5.38 -8.54
N GLY A 306 -1.81 5.50 -7.22
CA GLY A 306 -2.86 4.77 -6.50
C GLY A 306 -4.25 5.07 -7.05
N LYS A 307 -4.55 6.35 -7.35
CA LYS A 307 -5.81 6.72 -8.03
C LYS A 307 -5.94 6.09 -9.42
N LEU A 308 -4.86 6.02 -10.20
CA LEU A 308 -4.85 5.34 -11.51
C LEU A 308 -5.11 3.84 -11.37
N CYS A 309 -4.53 3.20 -10.35
CA CYS A 309 -4.78 1.79 -10.06
C CYS A 309 -6.25 1.56 -9.66
N ALA A 310 -6.85 2.45 -8.85
CA ALA A 310 -8.27 2.39 -8.52
C ALA A 310 -9.17 2.58 -9.77
N MET A 311 -8.78 3.43 -10.71
CA MET A 311 -9.48 3.58 -11.99
C MET A 311 -9.35 2.33 -12.88
N ALA A 312 -8.19 1.67 -12.84
CA ALA A 312 -7.93 0.41 -13.53
C ALA A 312 -8.76 -0.76 -12.95
N GLU A 313 -8.91 -0.82 -11.62
CA GLU A 313 -9.68 -1.87 -10.93
C GLU A 313 -11.15 -1.94 -11.34
N VAL A 314 -11.73 -0.87 -11.88
CA VAL A 314 -13.10 -0.86 -12.41
C VAL A 314 -13.32 -1.98 -13.42
N ARG A 315 -12.26 -2.41 -14.13
CA ARG A 315 -12.30 -3.54 -15.06
C ARG A 315 -12.65 -4.88 -14.42
N HIS A 316 -12.47 -5.05 -13.11
CA HIS A 316 -12.89 -6.27 -12.39
C HIS A 316 -14.42 -6.40 -12.30
N ASN A 317 -15.15 -5.30 -12.41
CA ASN A 317 -16.59 -5.32 -12.51
C ASN A 317 -16.99 -5.39 -13.99
N PHE A 318 -17.35 -6.59 -14.45
CA PHE A 318 -17.77 -6.84 -15.84
C PHE A 318 -18.80 -5.82 -16.33
N ILE A 319 -19.84 -5.53 -15.54
CA ILE A 319 -20.90 -4.59 -15.92
C ILE A 319 -20.33 -3.18 -16.14
N LEU A 320 -19.52 -2.69 -15.20
CA LEU A 320 -18.89 -1.37 -15.32
C LEU A 320 -17.86 -1.32 -16.45
N LEU A 321 -17.11 -2.41 -16.67
CA LEU A 321 -16.16 -2.52 -17.78
C LEU A 321 -16.86 -2.29 -19.11
N PHE A 322 -17.96 -2.99 -19.40
CA PHE A 322 -18.68 -2.80 -20.67
C PHE A 322 -19.38 -1.46 -20.71
N ALA A 323 -20.08 -1.05 -19.64
CA ALA A 323 -20.82 0.20 -19.63
C ALA A 323 -19.90 1.42 -19.84
N LEU A 324 -18.79 1.50 -19.10
CA LEU A 324 -17.87 2.64 -19.19
C LEU A 324 -17.04 2.63 -20.47
N ASN A 325 -16.67 1.45 -21.00
CA ASN A 325 -16.02 1.40 -22.31
C ASN A 325 -16.99 1.72 -23.45
N ALA A 326 -18.24 1.25 -23.37
CA ALA A 326 -19.28 1.55 -24.36
C ALA A 326 -19.64 3.03 -24.39
N LEU A 327 -19.67 3.71 -23.24
CA LEU A 327 -20.02 5.12 -23.14
C LEU A 327 -18.83 6.05 -23.33
N PHE A 328 -17.67 5.74 -22.74
CA PHE A 328 -16.57 6.68 -22.56
C PHE A 328 -15.21 6.18 -23.04
N LEU A 329 -15.10 4.97 -23.60
CA LEU A 329 -13.79 4.37 -23.94
C LEU A 329 -12.83 4.39 -22.74
N TRP A 330 -13.34 4.10 -21.55
CA TRP A 330 -12.66 4.24 -20.25
C TRP A 330 -11.21 3.75 -20.24
N ASP A 331 -10.94 2.57 -20.78
CA ASP A 331 -9.61 1.97 -20.76
C ASP A 331 -8.56 2.82 -21.47
N PHE A 332 -8.96 3.49 -22.55
CA PHE A 332 -8.05 4.39 -23.26
C PHE A 332 -7.68 5.61 -22.42
N HIS A 333 -8.60 6.13 -21.61
CA HIS A 333 -8.31 7.21 -20.67
C HIS A 333 -7.32 6.74 -19.60
N VAL A 334 -7.53 5.56 -19.02
CA VAL A 334 -6.64 4.99 -18.01
C VAL A 334 -5.23 4.77 -18.58
N VAL A 335 -5.11 4.15 -19.76
CA VAL A 335 -3.83 3.92 -20.44
C VAL A 335 -3.13 5.25 -20.73
N ARG A 336 -3.83 6.23 -21.28
CA ARG A 336 -3.25 7.56 -21.56
C ARG A 336 -2.75 8.24 -20.30
N MET A 337 -3.55 8.25 -19.22
CA MET A 337 -3.17 8.87 -17.96
C MET A 337 -1.97 8.16 -17.34
N PHE A 338 -1.93 6.83 -17.43
CA PHE A 338 -0.82 6.03 -16.95
C PHE A 338 0.47 6.28 -17.74
N ILE A 339 0.41 6.35 -19.08
CA ILE A 339 1.57 6.69 -19.91
C ILE A 339 2.08 8.10 -19.60
N GLY A 340 1.17 9.07 -19.41
CA GLY A 340 1.52 10.42 -18.99
C GLY A 340 2.24 10.43 -17.63
N TRP A 341 1.71 9.67 -16.68
CA TRP A 341 2.32 9.50 -15.36
C TRP A 341 3.70 8.81 -15.45
N GLN A 342 3.83 7.73 -16.24
CA GLN A 342 5.08 7.01 -16.46
C GLN A 342 6.15 7.93 -17.06
N LYS A 343 5.80 8.74 -18.06
CA LYS A 343 6.73 9.72 -18.67
C LYS A 343 7.24 10.73 -17.66
N GLN A 344 6.37 11.22 -16.77
CA GLN A 344 6.71 12.26 -15.82
C GLN A 344 7.46 11.74 -14.59
N TYR A 345 7.05 10.59 -14.06
CA TYR A 345 7.45 10.11 -12.73
C TYR A 345 8.03 8.68 -12.71
N GLY A 346 7.87 7.90 -13.78
CA GLY A 346 8.24 6.48 -13.79
C GLY A 346 9.70 6.20 -13.41
N HIS A 347 10.63 7.08 -13.81
CA HIS A 347 12.05 6.98 -13.49
C HIS A 347 12.40 7.25 -12.01
N LYS A 348 11.48 7.85 -11.23
CA LYS A 348 11.67 8.16 -9.81
C LYS A 348 11.01 7.17 -8.86
N LEU A 349 10.10 6.32 -9.37
CA LEU A 349 9.31 5.42 -8.51
C LEU A 349 10.21 4.49 -7.69
N GLU A 350 11.23 3.89 -8.31
CA GLU A 350 12.18 3.00 -7.63
C GLU A 350 12.88 3.75 -6.47
N LYS A 351 13.35 4.98 -6.72
CA LYS A 351 13.96 5.82 -5.68
C LYS A 351 13.01 6.09 -4.52
N TRP A 352 11.75 6.42 -4.79
CA TRP A 352 10.78 6.71 -3.72
C TRP A 352 10.39 5.48 -2.91
N LEU A 353 10.28 4.31 -3.55
CA LEU A 353 10.04 3.05 -2.86
C LEU A 353 11.23 2.65 -1.98
N ASN A 354 12.46 2.92 -2.44
CA ASN A 354 13.67 2.68 -1.66
C ASN A 354 13.67 3.43 -0.32
N ILE A 355 13.06 4.62 -0.22
CA ILE A 355 12.94 5.33 1.07
C ILE A 355 12.23 4.45 2.11
N TRP A 356 11.17 3.74 1.72
CA TRP A 356 10.49 2.80 2.61
C TRP A 356 11.32 1.55 2.89
N TYR A 357 12.02 1.01 1.88
CA TYR A 357 12.88 -0.17 2.08
C TYR A 357 14.01 0.10 3.08
N GLU A 358 14.64 1.28 2.99
CA GLU A 358 15.65 1.75 3.96
C GLU A 358 15.05 1.89 5.36
N ALA A 359 13.82 2.44 5.47
CA ALA A 359 13.12 2.54 6.75
C ALA A 359 12.76 1.16 7.34
N GLU A 360 12.30 0.19 6.54
CA GLU A 360 12.04 -1.17 7.04
C GLU A 360 13.31 -1.83 7.59
N ALA A 361 14.44 -1.66 6.91
CA ALA A 361 15.71 -2.18 7.37
C ALA A 361 16.17 -1.48 8.66
N ALA A 362 16.03 -0.15 8.75
CA ALA A 362 16.37 0.61 9.95
C ALA A 362 15.49 0.26 11.16
N ILE A 363 14.17 0.13 10.96
CA ILE A 363 13.24 -0.30 12.01
C ILE A 363 13.56 -1.74 12.45
N SER A 364 13.92 -2.63 11.51
CA SER A 364 14.33 -4.00 11.85
C SER A 364 15.57 -4.02 12.75
N LEU A 365 16.57 -3.17 12.46
CA LEU A 365 17.77 -3.05 13.29
C LEU A 365 17.45 -2.41 14.66
N SER A 366 16.50 -1.47 14.72
CA SER A 366 16.11 -0.79 15.97
C SER A 366 15.32 -1.69 16.93
N VAL A 367 14.81 -2.85 16.46
CA VAL A 367 14.11 -3.84 17.30
C VAL A 367 14.93 -4.23 18.52
N ILE A 368 16.26 -4.38 18.40
CA ILE A 368 17.12 -4.73 19.54
C ILE A 368 17.01 -3.70 20.66
N GLY A 369 17.11 -2.40 20.38
CA GLY A 369 17.01 -1.40 21.44
C GLY A 369 15.59 -1.21 21.97
N HIS A 370 14.58 -1.63 21.22
CA HIS A 370 13.22 -1.69 21.77
C HIS A 370 13.10 -2.78 22.85
N ILE A 371 13.67 -3.97 22.60
CA ILE A 371 13.46 -5.16 23.43
C ILE A 371 14.56 -5.46 24.44
N ARG A 372 15.74 -4.84 24.31
CA ARG A 372 16.86 -4.97 25.25
C ARG A 372 17.21 -3.58 25.79
N PRO A 373 16.85 -3.28 27.05
CA PRO A 373 17.18 -1.99 27.68
C PRO A 373 18.68 -1.68 27.71
N ASP A 374 19.53 -2.72 27.76
CA ASP A 374 20.98 -2.59 27.83
C ASP A 374 21.65 -2.51 26.44
N ALA A 375 20.87 -2.49 25.36
CA ALA A 375 21.43 -2.36 24.01
C ALA A 375 21.94 -0.93 23.78
N ILE A 376 23.20 -0.84 23.36
CA ILE A 376 23.89 0.42 23.12
C ILE A 376 24.27 0.50 21.64
N MET A 377 24.02 1.64 21.01
CA MET A 377 24.53 1.92 19.67
C MET A 377 26.04 2.15 19.75
N PRO A 378 26.87 1.42 18.98
CA PRO A 378 28.32 1.56 19.08
C PRO A 378 28.79 2.94 18.60
N GLU A 379 29.81 3.49 19.26
CA GLU A 379 30.46 4.73 18.84
C GLU A 379 31.48 4.45 17.73
N LEU A 380 31.41 5.21 16.64
CA LEU A 380 32.39 5.11 15.55
C LEU A 380 33.61 5.97 15.88
N LEU A 381 34.73 5.32 16.15
CA LEU A 381 36.02 5.99 16.30
C LEU A 381 36.52 6.52 14.96
N ALA A 382 37.29 7.62 15.00
CA ALA A 382 37.92 8.16 13.80
C ALA A 382 38.86 7.11 13.17
N ASP A 383 38.86 7.02 11.84
CA ASP A 383 39.63 6.04 11.07
C ASP A 383 41.11 6.11 11.47
N ASN A 384 41.56 5.13 12.27
CA ASN A 384 42.95 4.93 12.59
C ASN A 384 43.42 3.64 11.90
N PRO A 385 44.18 3.72 10.80
CA PRO A 385 44.43 2.61 9.88
C PRO A 385 45.33 1.49 10.45
N SER A 386 45.70 1.55 11.73
CA SER A 386 46.78 0.72 12.26
C SER A 386 46.29 -0.62 12.82
N ILE A 387 45.09 -0.73 13.38
CA ILE A 387 44.55 -1.99 13.95
C ILE A 387 42.99 -1.93 14.00
N PRO A 388 42.24 -2.93 13.49
CA PRO A 388 40.80 -3.03 13.76
C PRO A 388 40.59 -3.21 15.26
N HIS A 389 39.91 -2.25 15.88
CA HIS A 389 39.73 -2.20 17.32
C HIS A 389 38.23 -2.23 17.64
N ILE A 390 37.81 -3.23 18.42
CA ILE A 390 36.48 -3.30 19.04
C ILE A 390 36.72 -3.33 20.54
N GLU A 391 36.25 -2.30 21.22
CA GLU A 391 36.21 -2.24 22.68
C GLU A 391 34.76 -2.46 23.12
N ALA A 392 34.55 -3.45 23.99
CA ALA A 392 33.22 -3.78 24.50
C ALA A 392 33.30 -4.10 25.99
N ASP A 393 32.63 -3.28 26.79
CA ASP A 393 32.50 -3.46 28.22
C ASP A 393 31.14 -4.06 28.57
N LYS A 394 31.11 -4.93 29.59
CA LYS A 394 29.86 -5.51 30.16
C LYS A 394 28.98 -6.25 29.14
N LEU A 395 29.59 -7.10 28.32
CA LEU A 395 28.87 -7.98 27.40
C LEU A 395 27.84 -8.85 28.13
N SER A 396 26.61 -8.87 27.64
CA SER A 396 25.52 -9.73 28.09
C SER A 396 25.11 -10.71 26.99
N HIS A 397 24.56 -11.86 27.38
CA HIS A 397 24.02 -12.84 26.42
C HIS A 397 22.60 -12.44 25.99
N LEU A 398 22.28 -12.69 24.71
CA LEU A 398 21.01 -12.32 24.04
C LEU A 398 19.78 -13.14 24.46
#